data_AF-A0A8T5ZYJ5-F1
#
_entry.id   AF-A0A8T5ZYJ5-F1
#
_cell.length_a   1.000
_cell.length_b   1.000
_cell.length_c   1.000
_cell.angle_alpha   90.00
_cell.angle_beta   90.00
_cell.angle_gamma   90.00
#
_symmetry.space_group_name_H-M   'P 1'
#
loop_
_entity.id
_entity.type
_entity.pdbx_description
1 polymer ?
#
loop_
_entity_poly.entity_id
_entity_poly.type
_entity_poly.pdbx_seq_one_letter_code
_entity_poly.pdbx_strand_id
1 'polypeptide(L)' 'MKQPAPVYQRIAGHQWRHIWLSGDIHGCLEQLRRKLWHCRFDPWRDLLISV' A
#
# COMPACT_ATOMS: atom_id res chain seq x y z
N MET A 1 25.67 17.82 -5.19
CA MET A 1 25.48 16.59 -4.38
C MET A 1 23.98 16.46 -4.06
N LYS A 2 23.31 15.37 -4.45
CA LYS A 2 21.90 15.14 -4.07
C LYS A 2 21.86 14.68 -2.62
N GLN A 3 21.03 15.31 -1.80
CA GLN A 3 20.83 14.85 -0.42
C GLN A 3 20.21 13.45 -0.45
N PRO A 4 20.62 12.55 0.48
CA PRO A 4 20.00 11.23 0.59
C PRO A 4 18.52 11.38 0.98
N ALA A 5 17.69 10.47 0.47
CA ALA A 5 16.28 10.43 0.85
C ALA A 5 16.15 10.22 2.37
N PRO A 6 15.12 10.81 3.00
CA PRO A 6 14.86 10.58 4.41
C PRO A 6 14.58 9.09 4.69
N VAL A 7 15.11 8.58 5.81
CA VAL A 7 14.96 7.17 6.24
C VAL A 7 13.51 6.82 6.59
N TYR A 8 12.73 7.80 7.05
CA TYR A 8 11.34 7.62 7.43
C TYR A 8 10.41 8.41 6.51
N GLN A 9 9.33 7.76 6.08
CA GLN A 9 8.24 8.39 5.34
C GLN A 9 7.00 8.44 6.22
N ARG A 10 6.39 9.63 6.35
CA ARG A 10 5.11 9.81 7.05
C ARG A 10 3.99 9.92 6.02
N ILE A 11 2.92 9.17 6.24
CA ILE A 11 1.71 9.19 5.42
C ILE A 11 0.56 9.79 6.26
N ALA A 12 -0.20 10.71 5.66
CA ALA A 12 -1.36 11.31 6.31
C ALA A 12 -2.58 10.38 6.18
N GLY A 13 -2.82 9.55 7.20
CA GLY A 13 -3.85 8.51 7.17
C GLY A 13 -5.29 9.03 6.90
N HIS A 14 -5.60 10.26 7.30
CA HIS A 14 -6.92 10.86 7.11
C HIS A 14 -7.29 11.11 5.64
N GLN A 15 -6.32 11.03 4.71
CA GLN A 15 -6.57 11.20 3.27
C GLN A 15 -7.17 9.94 2.63
N TRP A 16 -7.21 8.82 3.35
CA TRP A 16 -7.60 7.51 2.83
C TRP A 16 -8.80 6.97 3.58
N ARG A 17 -9.69 6.28 2.88
CA ARG A 17 -10.86 5.61 3.45
C ARG A 17 -10.44 4.36 4.22
N HIS A 18 -9.65 3.48 3.59
CA HIS A 18 -9.06 2.30 4.22
C HIS A 18 -7.56 2.21 3.92
N ILE A 19 -6.79 1.67 4.87
CA ILE A 19 -5.35 1.42 4.71
C ILE A 19 -5.10 -0.07 4.92
N TRP A 20 -4.47 -0.71 3.95
CA TRP A 20 -4.16 -2.14 3.94
C TRP A 20 -2.64 -2.33 3.99
N LEU A 21 -2.17 -3.28 4.81
CA LEU A 21 -0.78 -3.73 4.79
C LEU A 21 -0.67 -5.11 4.16
N SER A 22 0.31 -5.27 3.28
CA SER A 22 0.79 -6.55 2.78
C SER A 22 2.25 -6.71 3.17
N GLY A 23 2.66 -7.93 3.54
CA GLY A 23 4.09 -8.28 3.52
C GLY A 23 4.57 -8.57 2.10
N ASP A 24 5.74 -9.19 2.00
CA ASP A 24 6.39 -9.52 0.74
C ASP A 24 5.45 -10.21 -0.26
N ILE A 25 5.37 -9.63 -1.47
CA ILE A 25 4.52 -10.14 -2.54
C ILE A 25 5.21 -11.30 -3.28
N HIS A 26 6.55 -11.29 -3.38
CA HIS A 26 7.35 -12.32 -4.08
C HIS A 26 6.80 -12.75 -5.45
N GLY A 27 6.23 -11.81 -6.23
CA GLY A 27 5.65 -12.11 -7.54
C GLY A 27 4.22 -12.69 -7.53
N CYS A 28 3.59 -12.86 -6.36
CA CYS A 28 2.23 -13.40 -6.21
C CYS A 28 1.11 -12.39 -6.53
N LEU A 29 1.16 -11.72 -7.68
CA LEU A 29 0.21 -10.66 -8.07
C LEU A 29 -1.26 -11.14 -8.06
N GLU A 30 -1.54 -12.32 -8.59
CA GLU A 30 -2.90 -12.86 -8.67
C GLU A 30 -3.50 -13.17 -7.30
N GLN A 31 -2.66 -13.57 -6.34
CA GLN A 31 -3.10 -13.73 -4.95
C GLN A 31 -3.41 -12.39 -4.30
N LEU A 32 -2.56 -11.38 -4.51
CA LEU A 32 -2.79 -10.02 -4.01
C LEU A 32 -4.09 -9.46 -4.57
N ARG A 33 -4.30 -9.55 -5.89
CA ARG A 33 -5.52 -9.08 -6.55
C ARG A 33 -6.78 -9.71 -5.99
N ARG A 34 -6.79 -11.03 -5.77
CA ARG A 34 -7.92 -11.72 -5.15
C ARG A 34 -8.22 -11.19 -3.74
N LYS A 35 -7.20 -10.99 -2.91
CA LYS A 35 -7.38 -10.41 -1.56
C LYS A 35 -7.94 -8.99 -1.62
N LEU A 36 -7.37 -8.12 -2.46
CA LEU A 36 -7.85 -6.74 -2.65
C LEU A 36 -9.30 -6.72 -3.15
N TRP A 37 -9.67 -7.63 -4.05
CA TRP A 37 -11.04 -7.77 -4.54
C TRP A 37 -12.01 -8.17 -3.43
N HIS A 38 -11.67 -9.15 -2.60
CA HIS A 38 -12.48 -9.55 -1.45
C HIS A 38 -12.71 -8.42 -0.44
N CYS A 39 -11.69 -7.58 -0.26
CA CYS A 39 -11.75 -6.41 0.63
C CYS A 39 -12.42 -5.18 -0.02
N ARG A 40 -12.90 -5.29 -1.26
CA ARG A 40 -13.48 -4.18 -2.05
C ARG A 40 -12.55 -2.96 -2.11
N PHE A 41 -11.26 -3.21 -2.30
CA PHE A 41 -10.24 -2.18 -2.42
C PHE A 41 -10.58 -1.21 -3.57
N ASP A 42 -10.57 0.09 -3.26
CA ASP A 42 -10.76 1.17 -4.21
C ASP A 42 -9.43 1.93 -4.40
N PRO A 43 -8.76 1.81 -5.57
CA PRO A 43 -7.44 2.42 -5.79
C PRO A 43 -7.45 3.96 -5.76
N TRP A 44 -8.62 4.60 -5.78
CA TRP A 44 -8.74 6.06 -5.72
C TRP A 44 -8.97 6.59 -4.31
N ARG A 45 -9.32 5.72 -3.37
CA ARG A 45 -9.74 6.10 -2.01
C ARG A 45 -9.04 5.32 -0.91
N ASP A 46 -8.51 4.15 -1.22
CA ASP A 46 -7.81 3.28 -0.29
C ASP A 46 -6.30 3.26 -0.59
N LEU A 47 -5.51 3.00 0.45
CA LEU A 47 -4.06 2.87 0.38
C LEU A 47 -3.64 1.43 0.62
N LEU A 48 -2.73 0.91 -0.23
CA LEU A 48 -2.02 -0.34 0.01
C LEU A 48 -0.54 -0.04 0.28
N ILE A 49 -0.03 -0.49 1.43
CA ILE A 49 1.38 -0.44 1.79
C ILE A 49 1.91 -1.87 1.72
N SER A 50 2.95 -2.09 0.91
CA SER A 50 3.72 -3.33 0.92
C SER A 50 4.98 -3.10 1.74
N VAL A 51 5.26 -3.98 2.69
CA VAL A 51 6.51 -4.03 3.46
C VAL A 51 7.32 -5.27 3.09
#